data_AF-A0A3M4TXP9-F1
#
_entry.id   AF-A0A3M4TXP9-F1
#
_cell.length_a   1.000
_cell.length_b   1.000
_cell.length_c   1.000
_cell.angle_alpha   90.00
_cell.angle_beta   90.00
_cell.angle_gamma   90.00
#
_symmetry.space_group_name_H-M   'P 1'
#
loop_
_entity.id
_entity.type
_entity.pdbx_description
1 polymer ?
#
loop_
_entity_poly.entity_id
_entity_poly.type
_entity_poly.pdbx_seq_one_letter_code
_entity_poly.pdbx_strand_id
1 'polypeptide(L)'
;MLQKRSEAQMSSDSFYAAHHVWALRGWVGDLAGRILSRYLDDRAVPIDNNWAENQIRPWALGRKNWLFAGSLRSGQRAAAIMSLIQSARLNGHDPYAYLKDVFTRLPTQRASEIDQLLPHKWQPV
;
A
#
# COMPACT_ATOMS: atom_id res chain seq x y z
N MET A 1 48.60 -12.48 23.13
CA MET A 1 48.48 -12.18 21.68
C MET A 1 47.04 -12.14 21.15
N LEU A 2 46.00 -12.34 21.97
CA LEU A 2 44.60 -12.39 21.50
C LEU A 2 43.83 -11.05 21.58
N GLN A 3 44.31 -10.08 22.37
CA GLN A 3 43.65 -8.78 22.53
C GLN A 3 43.82 -7.85 21.30
N LYS A 4 44.95 -7.93 20.58
CA LYS A 4 45.23 -7.04 19.43
C LYS A 4 44.50 -7.43 18.13
N ARG A 5 43.90 -8.62 18.05
CA ARG A 5 43.15 -9.08 16.87
C ARG A 5 41.70 -8.59 16.85
N SER A 6 41.06 -8.36 18.01
CA SER A 6 39.68 -7.89 18.07
C SER A 6 39.53 -6.40 17.74
N GLU A 7 40.51 -5.56 18.10
CA GLU A 7 40.51 -4.12 17.79
C GLU A 7 40.72 -3.84 16.29
N ALA A 8 41.53 -4.65 15.60
CA ALA A 8 41.77 -4.53 14.16
C ALA A 8 40.57 -5.04 13.33
N GLN A 9 39.83 -6.03 13.83
CA GLN A 9 38.61 -6.53 13.17
C GLN A 9 37.44 -5.54 13.32
N MET A 10 37.33 -4.89 14.49
CA MET A 10 36.26 -3.94 14.79
C MET A 10 36.39 -2.61 14.01
N SER A 11 37.61 -2.21 13.63
CA SER A 11 37.82 -1.03 12.77
C SER A 11 37.47 -1.30 11.30
N SER A 12 37.76 -2.52 10.82
CA SER A 12 37.42 -2.99 9.48
C SER A 12 35.90 -3.10 9.30
N ASP A 13 35.21 -3.75 10.23
CA ASP A 13 33.75 -3.94 10.14
C ASP A 13 32.98 -2.61 10.25
N SER A 14 33.49 -1.66 11.04
CA SER A 14 32.95 -0.29 11.11
C SER A 14 33.16 0.46 9.79
N PHE A 15 34.32 0.29 9.13
CA PHE A 15 34.61 0.89 7.84
C PHE A 15 33.73 0.30 6.71
N TYR A 16 33.56 -1.03 6.67
CA TYR A 16 32.67 -1.68 5.70
C TYR A 16 31.21 -1.26 5.94
N ALA A 17 30.73 -1.26 7.20
CA ALA A 17 29.39 -0.80 7.53
C ALA A 17 29.17 0.68 7.13
N ALA A 18 30.16 1.55 7.40
CA ALA A 18 30.10 2.95 7.00
C ALA A 18 30.09 3.12 5.48
N HIS A 19 30.87 2.32 4.74
CA HIS A 19 30.90 2.35 3.28
C HIS A 19 29.58 1.85 2.67
N HIS A 20 28.97 0.80 3.23
CA HIS A 20 27.64 0.34 2.82
C HIS A 20 26.55 1.38 3.09
N VAL A 21 26.57 2.05 4.25
CA VAL A 21 25.62 3.12 4.58
C VAL A 21 25.82 4.34 3.69
N TRP A 22 27.07 4.72 3.40
CA TRP A 22 27.39 5.83 2.49
C TRP A 22 26.95 5.52 1.05
N ALA A 23 27.19 4.31 0.57
CA ALA A 23 26.75 3.85 -0.74
C ALA A 23 25.22 3.82 -0.85
N LEU A 24 24.50 3.31 0.16
CA LEU A 24 23.04 3.32 0.20
C LEU A 24 22.48 4.76 0.20
N ARG A 25 23.11 5.68 0.93
CA ARG A 25 22.70 7.09 0.97
C ARG A 25 22.91 7.79 -0.37
N GLY A 26 24.01 7.49 -1.06
CA GLY A 26 24.28 7.96 -2.43
C GLY A 26 23.29 7.39 -3.45
N TRP A 27 22.99 6.09 -3.37
CA TRP A 27 22.05 5.41 -4.26
C TRP A 27 20.61 5.89 -4.07
N VAL A 28 20.18 6.12 -2.82
CA VAL A 28 18.88 6.73 -2.51
C VAL A 28 18.80 8.18 -3.02
N GLY A 29 19.89 8.93 -2.91
CA GLY A 29 19.99 10.30 -3.46
C GLY A 29 19.88 10.33 -4.99
N ASP A 30 20.58 9.43 -5.68
CA ASP A 30 20.51 9.28 -7.13
C ASP A 30 19.12 8.81 -7.58
N LEU A 31 18.54 7.83 -6.89
CA LEU A 31 17.18 7.36 -7.17
C LEU A 31 16.15 8.48 -6.97
N ALA A 32 16.24 9.24 -5.88
CA ALA A 32 15.38 10.38 -5.61
C ALA A 32 15.54 11.48 -6.66
N GLY A 33 16.78 11.78 -7.07
CA GLY A 33 17.06 12.70 -8.17
C GLY A 33 16.42 12.25 -9.47
N ARG A 34 16.52 10.97 -9.81
CA ARG A 34 15.89 10.39 -11.02
C ARG A 34 14.36 10.41 -10.97
N ILE A 35 13.76 10.23 -9.80
CA ILE A 35 12.30 10.31 -9.62
C ILE A 35 11.82 11.77 -9.77
N LEU A 36 12.55 12.74 -9.21
CA LEU A 36 12.29 14.17 -9.36
C LEU A 36 12.48 14.63 -10.81
N SER A 37 13.47 14.11 -11.53
CA SER A 37 13.68 14.43 -12.95
C SER A 37 12.57 13.90 -13.85
N ARG A 38 11.99 12.72 -13.55
CA ARG A 38 10.88 12.17 -14.34
C ARG A 38 9.62 13.04 -14.32
N TYR A 39 9.42 13.85 -13.29
CA TYR A 39 8.34 14.83 -13.26
C TYR A 39 8.54 15.94 -14.30
N LEU A 40 9.78 16.29 -14.65
CA LEU A 40 10.06 17.26 -15.71
C LEU A 40 9.80 16.67 -17.11
N ASP A 41 9.96 15.35 -17.25
CA ASP A 41 9.79 14.64 -18.52
C ASP A 41 8.31 14.28 -18.82
N ASP A 42 7.49 14.09 -17.79
CA ASP A 42 6.09 13.65 -17.94
C ASP A 42 5.10 14.63 -17.31
N ARG A 43 4.47 15.44 -18.17
CA ARG A 43 3.44 16.43 -17.80
C ARG A 43 2.16 15.80 -17.21
N ALA A 44 1.95 14.49 -17.35
CA ALA A 44 0.80 13.80 -16.79
C ALA A 44 0.95 13.49 -15.30
N VAL A 45 2.18 13.57 -14.75
CA VAL A 45 2.43 13.31 -13.34
C VAL A 45 2.21 14.61 -12.55
N PRO A 46 1.28 14.64 -11.56
CA PRO A 46 1.09 15.82 -10.72
C PRO A 46 2.30 16.05 -9.80
N ILE A 47 2.61 17.32 -9.53
CA ILE A 47 3.75 17.73 -8.69
C ILE A 47 3.59 17.32 -7.23
N ASP A 48 2.34 17.18 -6.80
CA ASP A 48 1.97 16.89 -5.44
C ASP A 48 1.33 15.51 -5.31
N ASN A 49 1.53 14.92 -4.14
CA ASN A 49 0.94 13.64 -3.77
C ASN A 49 -0.42 13.82 -3.06
N ASN A 50 -1.02 15.01 -3.08
CA ASN A 50 -2.21 15.30 -2.27
C ASN A 50 -3.37 14.38 -2.65
N TRP A 51 -3.47 14.02 -3.93
CA TRP A 51 -4.48 13.08 -4.39
C TRP A 51 -4.34 11.72 -3.70
N ALA A 52 -3.15 11.10 -3.71
CA ALA A 52 -2.96 9.80 -3.08
C ALA A 52 -3.02 9.88 -1.55
N GLU A 53 -2.53 10.97 -0.96
CA GLU A 53 -2.64 11.22 0.48
C GLU A 53 -4.10 11.34 0.93
N ASN A 54 -4.94 12.01 0.14
CA ASN A 54 -6.37 12.07 0.41
C ASN A 54 -7.04 10.70 0.27
N GLN A 55 -6.57 9.82 -0.63
CA GLN A 55 -7.08 8.45 -0.72
C GLN A 55 -6.66 7.58 0.49
N ILE A 56 -5.46 7.77 1.05
CA ILE A 56 -4.98 6.99 2.20
C ILE A 56 -5.44 7.55 3.57
N ARG A 57 -5.80 8.83 3.65
CA ARG A 57 -6.25 9.51 4.88
C ARG A 57 -7.38 8.77 5.64
N PRO A 58 -8.48 8.31 4.99
CA PRO A 58 -9.53 7.56 5.65
C PRO A 58 -9.02 6.28 6.34
N TRP A 59 -8.02 5.63 5.74
CA TRP A 59 -7.38 4.43 6.29
C TRP A 59 -6.54 4.77 7.51
N ALA A 60 -5.75 5.84 7.42
CA ALA A 60 -4.91 6.30 8.52
C ALA A 60 -5.74 6.69 9.75
N LEU A 61 -6.91 7.30 9.55
CA LEU A 61 -7.88 7.65 10.59
C LEU A 61 -8.61 6.42 11.16
N GLY A 62 -8.97 5.47 10.30
CA GLY A 62 -9.66 4.24 10.67
C GLY A 62 -8.83 3.27 11.53
N ARG A 63 -7.50 3.40 11.56
CA ARG A 63 -6.59 2.51 12.34
C ARG A 63 -6.99 2.34 13.81
N LYS A 64 -7.59 3.36 14.44
CA LYS A 64 -8.06 3.29 15.83
C LYS A 64 -9.41 2.56 15.98
N ASN A 65 -10.20 2.47 14.91
CA ASN A 65 -11.52 1.84 14.89
C ASN A 65 -11.49 0.40 14.33
N TRP A 66 -10.34 -0.05 13.84
CA TRP A 66 -10.18 -1.42 13.32
C TRP A 66 -9.97 -2.38 14.49
N LEU A 67 -11.07 -2.77 15.15
CA LEU A 67 -11.12 -3.74 16.25
C LEU A 67 -10.53 -5.12 15.91
N PHE A 68 -10.19 -5.36 14.65
CA PHE A 68 -9.64 -6.62 14.15
C PHE A 68 -8.10 -6.64 14.03
N ALA A 69 -7.41 -5.62 14.54
CA ALA A 69 -5.95 -5.46 14.45
C ALA A 69 -5.14 -6.40 15.38
N GLY A 70 -5.59 -7.66 15.54
CA GLY A 70 -4.90 -8.69 16.34
C GLY A 70 -4.41 -9.90 15.53
N SER A 71 -4.77 -10.03 14.24
CA SER A 71 -4.38 -11.17 13.39
C SER A 71 -4.09 -10.73 11.95
N LEU A 72 -3.10 -11.34 11.30
CA LEU A 72 -2.78 -11.11 9.88
C LEU A 72 -3.99 -11.41 8.97
N ARG A 73 -4.72 -12.50 9.28
CA ARG A 73 -5.86 -12.95 8.50
C ARG A 73 -7.03 -11.97 8.54
N SER A 74 -7.25 -11.33 9.69
CA SER A 74 -8.29 -10.31 9.80
C SER A 74 -7.88 -9.01 9.13
N GLY A 75 -6.58 -8.64 9.17
CA GLY A 75 -6.04 -7.53 8.39
C GLY A 75 -6.22 -7.72 6.89
N GLN A 76 -5.93 -8.91 6.37
CA GLN A 76 -6.15 -9.26 4.95
C GLN A 76 -7.62 -9.13 4.55
N ARG A 77 -8.55 -9.60 5.39
CA ARG A 77 -10.00 -9.48 5.13
C ARG A 77 -10.47 -8.03 5.14
N ALA A 78 -10.02 -7.25 6.11
CA ALA A 78 -10.33 -5.83 6.18
C ALA A 78 -9.79 -5.07 4.96
N ALA A 79 -8.56 -5.39 4.52
CA ALA A 79 -7.99 -4.84 3.30
C ALA A 79 -8.82 -5.19 2.06
N ALA A 80 -9.29 -6.44 1.93
CA ALA A 80 -10.14 -6.85 0.81
C ALA A 80 -11.47 -6.08 0.76
N ILE A 81 -12.18 -5.96 1.89
CA ILE A 81 -13.45 -5.23 1.97
C ILE A 81 -13.24 -3.76 1.63
N MET A 82 -12.20 -3.14 2.19
CA MET A 82 -11.94 -1.72 1.96
C MET A 82 -11.50 -1.45 0.51
N SER A 83 -10.74 -2.35 -0.11
CA SER A 83 -10.43 -2.28 -1.55
C SER A 83 -11.68 -2.35 -2.43
N LEU A 84 -12.67 -3.18 -2.06
CA LEU A 84 -13.96 -3.24 -2.76
C LEU A 84 -14.76 -1.95 -2.60
N ILE A 85 -14.85 -1.40 -1.38
CA ILE A 85 -15.50 -0.11 -1.12
C ILE A 85 -14.86 0.99 -1.97
N GLN A 86 -13.53 1.06 -1.98
CA GLN A 86 -12.82 2.08 -2.73
C GLN A 86 -13.04 1.93 -4.24
N SER A 87 -13.03 0.70 -4.73
CA SER A 87 -13.33 0.40 -6.12
C SER A 87 -14.76 0.80 -6.49
N ALA A 88 -15.75 0.55 -5.64
CA ALA A 88 -17.13 0.99 -5.85
C ALA A 88 -17.25 2.52 -5.92
N ARG A 89 -16.56 3.25 -5.02
CA ARG A 89 -16.51 4.72 -5.05
C ARG A 89 -15.89 5.25 -6.33
N LEU A 90 -14.81 4.64 -6.80
CA LEU A 90 -14.14 5.02 -8.05
C LEU A 90 -15.02 4.79 -9.29
N ASN A 91 -15.91 3.80 -9.25
CA ASN A 91 -16.92 3.55 -10.30
C ASN A 91 -18.18 4.42 -10.15
N GLY A 92 -18.24 5.31 -9.15
CA GLY A 92 -19.39 6.21 -8.92
C GLY A 92 -20.58 5.55 -8.22
N HIS A 93 -20.41 4.36 -7.66
CA HIS A 93 -21.47 3.64 -6.94
C HIS A 93 -21.53 4.04 -5.47
N ASP A 94 -22.74 4.01 -4.89
CA ASP A 94 -22.90 4.10 -3.43
C ASP A 94 -22.34 2.81 -2.77
N PRO A 95 -21.31 2.90 -1.92
CA PRO A 95 -20.68 1.72 -1.33
C PRO A 95 -21.62 0.92 -0.43
N TYR A 96 -22.58 1.58 0.21
CA TYR A 96 -23.54 0.91 1.07
C TYR A 96 -24.53 0.07 0.24
N ALA A 97 -25.12 0.66 -0.81
CA ALA A 97 -25.97 -0.06 -1.74
C ALA A 97 -25.23 -1.25 -2.39
N TYR A 98 -23.99 -1.04 -2.84
CA TYR A 98 -23.14 -2.08 -3.42
C TYR A 98 -22.91 -3.24 -2.45
N LEU A 99 -22.43 -2.97 -1.23
CA LEU A 99 -22.14 -4.02 -0.26
C LEU A 99 -23.39 -4.76 0.20
N LYS A 100 -24.50 -4.04 0.41
CA LYS A 100 -25.79 -4.64 0.79
C LYS A 100 -26.21 -5.65 -0.28
N ASP A 101 -26.20 -5.23 -1.53
CA ASP A 101 -26.61 -6.05 -2.66
C ASP A 101 -25.68 -7.27 -2.85
N VAL A 102 -24.36 -7.06 -2.81
CA VAL A 102 -23.37 -8.13 -2.89
C VAL A 102 -23.53 -9.16 -1.77
N PHE A 103 -23.74 -8.72 -0.52
CA PHE A 103 -23.98 -9.65 0.60
C PHE A 103 -25.32 -10.37 0.50
N THR A 104 -26.34 -9.76 -0.11
CA THR A 104 -27.62 -10.46 -0.36
C THR A 104 -27.55 -11.47 -1.50
N ARG A 105 -26.72 -11.23 -2.53
CA ARG A 105 -26.56 -12.14 -3.68
C ARG A 105 -25.55 -13.25 -3.44
N LEU A 106 -24.55 -13.04 -2.58
CA LEU A 106 -23.49 -14.00 -2.25
C LEU A 106 -23.98 -15.43 -1.91
N PRO A 107 -25.06 -15.62 -1.13
CA PRO A 107 -25.56 -16.96 -0.80
C PRO A 107 -26.20 -17.70 -1.97
N THR A 108 -26.70 -16.97 -2.98
CA THR A 108 -27.46 -17.51 -4.11
C THR A 108 -26.67 -17.50 -5.43
N GLN A 109 -25.58 -16.74 -5.50
CA GLN A 109 -24.76 -16.60 -6.70
C GLN A 109 -23.88 -17.83 -6.92
N ARG A 110 -23.82 -18.31 -8.17
CA ARG A 110 -22.88 -19.37 -8.56
C ARG A 110 -21.45 -18.86 -8.51
N ALA A 111 -20.51 -19.72 -8.10
CA ALA A 111 -19.10 -19.35 -8.02
C ALA A 111 -18.50 -18.89 -9.36
N SER A 112 -19.03 -19.38 -10.48
CA SER A 112 -18.65 -18.97 -11.84
C SER A 112 -19.12 -17.57 -12.23
N GLU A 113 -20.01 -16.95 -11.45
CA GLU A 113 -20.64 -15.66 -11.75
C GLU A 113 -20.27 -14.58 -10.73
N ILE A 114 -19.27 -14.84 -9.88
CA ILE A 114 -18.76 -13.89 -8.88
C ILE A 114 -18.23 -12.61 -9.56
N ASP A 115 -17.67 -12.74 -10.76
CA ASP A 115 -17.15 -11.59 -11.52
C ASP A 115 -18.21 -10.53 -11.83
N GLN A 116 -19.50 -10.90 -11.87
CA GLN A 116 -20.61 -9.97 -12.07
C GLN A 116 -20.86 -9.08 -10.85
N LEU A 117 -20.41 -9.51 -9.67
CA LEU A 117 -20.50 -8.74 -8.43
C LEU A 117 -19.33 -7.76 -8.28
N LEU A 118 -18.37 -7.74 -9.19
CA LEU A 118 -17.24 -6.81 -9.11
C LEU A 118 -17.70 -5.38 -9.38
N PRO A 119 -17.10 -4.37 -8.72
CA PRO A 119 -17.58 -2.98 -8.77
C PRO A 119 -17.62 -2.34 -10.16
N HIS A 120 -16.93 -2.90 -11.16
CA HIS A 120 -16.88 -2.41 -12.54
C HIS A 120 -17.93 -3.05 -13.46
N LYS A 121 -18.58 -4.14 -13.01
CA LYS A 121 -19.67 -4.84 -13.74
C LYS A 121 -20.98 -4.83 -12.96
N TRP A 122 -20.96 -4.27 -11.75
CA TRP A 122 -22.10 -4.28 -10.86
C TRP A 122 -23.27 -3.47 -11.42
N GLN A 123 -24.45 -4.08 -11.40
CA GLN A 123 -25.70 -3.42 -11.72
C GLN A 123 -26.66 -3.56 -10.53
N PRO A 124 -27.22 -2.44 -10.03
CA PRO A 124 -28.22 -2.50 -8.98
C PRO A 124 -29.45 -3.27 -9.48
N VAL A 125 -30.03 -4.09 -8.60
CA VAL A 125 -31.32 -4.76 -8.81
C VAL A 125 -32.42 -3.93 -8.17
#